data_AF-A0A7V9HPG8-F1
#
_entry.id   AF-A0A7V9HPG8-F1
#
_cell.length_a   1.000
_cell.length_b   1.000
_cell.length_c   1.000
_cell.angle_alpha   90.00
_cell.angle_beta   90.00
_cell.angle_gamma   90.00
#
_symmetry.space_group_name_H-M   'P 1'
#
loop_
_entity.id
_entity.type
_entity.pdbx_description
1 polymer ?
#
loop_
_entity_poly.entity_id
_entity_poly.type
_entity_poly.pdbx_seq_one_letter_code
_entity_poly.pdbx_strand_id
1 'polypeptide(L)'
;MRTRWTWLRRWPAAIAFLLAGLVFLSPAGAASEDEGSFAGSWLEAALDAQYELGSDLAFKDAPLIGTHNSFNSVAEMGPGLPQLKSNQDATLTEQLDFGVRELELDLHREPNGDGSDDRPVVCHALADFGCVAVRD
;
A
#
# COMPACT_ATOMS: atom_id res chain seq x y z
N MET A 1 -1.19 -3.58 91.09
CA MET A 1 -0.46 -3.33 89.82
C MET A 1 -1.19 -4.12 88.73
N ARG A 2 -2.09 -3.50 87.96
CA ARG A 2 -1.86 -2.92 86.61
C ARG A 2 -1.24 -3.93 85.63
N THR A 3 -1.77 -4.27 84.46
CA THR A 3 -3.03 -3.99 83.76
C THR A 3 -3.01 -4.84 82.48
N ARG A 4 -4.16 -5.35 82.06
CA ARG A 4 -4.40 -5.98 80.75
C ARG A 4 -3.94 -5.06 79.61
N TRP A 5 -3.20 -5.60 78.64
CA TRP A 5 -2.86 -4.89 77.41
C TRP A 5 -3.97 -5.12 76.38
N THR A 6 -4.93 -4.21 76.35
CA THR A 6 -5.78 -3.93 75.19
C THR A 6 -5.14 -2.81 74.40
N TRP A 7 -4.76 -3.00 73.14
CA TRP A 7 -4.78 -1.92 72.14
C TRP A 7 -5.08 -2.49 70.76
N LEU A 8 -6.39 -2.52 70.48
CA LEU A 8 -6.96 -2.36 69.16
C LEU A 8 -6.28 -1.16 68.47
N ARG A 9 -5.49 -1.42 67.44
CA ARG A 9 -4.99 -0.37 66.54
C ARG A 9 -5.99 -0.21 65.40
N ARG A 10 -6.93 0.71 65.63
CA ARG A 10 -7.57 1.66 64.71
C ARG A 10 -7.44 1.37 63.20
N TRP A 11 -8.57 1.01 62.59
CA TRP A 11 -8.93 1.20 61.17
C TRP A 11 -9.25 2.71 60.94
N PRO A 12 -9.18 3.33 59.73
CA PRO A 12 -9.87 2.87 58.51
C PRO A 12 -9.25 3.21 57.13
N ALA A 13 -9.79 2.56 56.10
CA ALA A 13 -9.98 3.07 54.73
C ALA A 13 -8.84 3.86 54.05
N ALA A 14 -7.99 3.13 53.33
CA ALA A 14 -7.55 3.53 52.00
C ALA A 14 -7.67 2.26 51.14
N ILE A 15 -8.88 2.00 50.68
CA ILE A 15 -9.21 2.20 49.27
C ILE A 15 -8.33 1.27 48.44
N ALA A 16 -8.96 0.16 48.04
CA ALA A 16 -8.58 -0.61 46.87
C ALA A 16 -7.76 0.26 45.92
N PHE A 17 -6.54 -0.17 45.60
CA PHE A 17 -5.83 0.30 44.42
C PHE A 17 -6.70 -0.05 43.20
N LEU A 18 -7.71 0.80 42.98
CA LEU A 18 -8.39 1.05 41.74
C LEU A 18 -7.29 1.34 40.75
N LEU A 19 -7.00 0.37 39.88
CA LEU A 19 -7.16 0.52 38.43
C LEU A 19 -6.83 1.92 37.89
N ALA A 20 -5.67 2.47 38.26
CA ALA A 20 -5.21 3.78 37.84
C ALA A 20 -3.69 3.74 37.70
N GLY A 21 -3.23 2.86 36.82
CA GLY A 21 -1.84 2.78 36.38
C GLY A 21 -1.85 2.57 34.89
N LEU A 22 -2.15 3.64 34.17
CA LEU A 22 -2.01 3.83 32.73
C LEU A 22 -1.66 2.56 31.95
N VAL A 23 -2.70 1.82 31.58
CA VAL A 23 -2.69 1.25 30.23
C VAL A 23 -2.55 2.46 29.34
N PHE A 24 -1.35 2.68 28.79
CA PHE A 24 -1.24 3.39 27.54
C PHE A 24 -2.11 2.60 26.57
N LEU A 25 -3.37 3.01 26.50
CA LEU A 25 -4.24 2.70 25.39
C LEU A 25 -3.60 3.50 24.26
N SER A 26 -2.51 2.99 23.70
CA SER A 26 -2.24 3.28 22.31
C SER A 26 -3.52 2.88 21.60
N PRO A 27 -4.22 3.80 20.90
CA PRO A 27 -4.79 3.35 19.67
C PRO A 27 -3.56 3.07 18.81
N ALA A 28 -2.93 1.91 18.99
CA ALA A 28 -2.54 1.18 17.81
C ALA A 28 -3.91 0.89 17.19
N GLY A 29 -4.41 1.86 16.41
CA GLY A 29 -5.50 1.61 15.50
C GLY A 29 -5.01 0.36 14.79
N ALA A 30 -5.65 -0.76 15.09
CA ALA A 30 -5.44 -1.95 14.31
C ALA A 30 -5.68 -1.45 12.89
N ALA A 31 -4.61 -1.38 12.10
CA ALA A 31 -4.76 -1.32 10.66
C ALA A 31 -5.44 -2.64 10.36
N SER A 32 -6.78 -2.62 10.37
CA SER A 32 -7.54 -3.68 9.78
C SER A 32 -7.01 -3.76 8.36
N GLU A 33 -6.60 -4.95 7.95
CA GLU A 33 -6.59 -5.33 6.54
C GLU A 33 -8.04 -5.20 6.10
N ASP A 34 -8.43 -3.97 5.78
CA ASP A 34 -9.68 -3.68 5.12
C ASP A 34 -9.44 -4.17 3.70
N GLU A 35 -10.08 -5.26 3.31
CA GLU A 35 -10.37 -5.57 1.91
C GLU A 35 -11.35 -4.53 1.33
N GLY A 36 -11.22 -3.27 1.76
CA GLY A 36 -12.02 -2.13 1.40
C GLY A 36 -11.35 -1.35 0.29
N SER A 37 -12.13 -0.45 -0.30
CA SER A 37 -11.66 0.48 -1.33
C SER A 37 -10.39 1.22 -0.88
N PHE A 38 -9.40 1.36 -1.78
CA PHE A 38 -8.25 2.23 -1.54
C PHE A 38 -8.69 3.66 -1.23
N ALA A 39 -9.66 4.18 -1.99
CA ALA A 39 -10.22 5.51 -1.76
C ALA A 39 -10.94 5.57 -0.41
N GLY A 40 -10.59 6.56 0.40
CA GLY A 40 -11.02 6.78 1.78
C GLY A 40 -10.28 5.92 2.81
N SER A 41 -9.31 5.10 2.41
CA SER A 41 -8.59 4.20 3.32
C SER A 41 -7.55 4.93 4.16
N TRP A 42 -7.12 4.30 5.25
CA TRP A 42 -5.98 4.79 6.03
C TRP A 42 -4.69 4.81 5.20
N LEU A 43 -4.57 3.90 4.22
CA LEU A 43 -3.39 3.78 3.37
C LEU A 43 -3.29 4.96 2.40
N GLU A 44 -4.41 5.37 1.79
CA GLU A 44 -4.47 6.58 0.96
C GLU A 44 -4.03 7.80 1.78
N ALA A 45 -4.61 8.01 2.97
CA ALA A 45 -4.26 9.13 3.84
C ALA A 45 -2.77 9.12 4.26
N ALA A 46 -2.18 7.95 4.48
CA ALA A 46 -0.77 7.81 4.81
C ALA A 46 0.15 8.16 3.63
N LEU A 47 -0.20 7.72 2.41
CA LEU A 47 0.54 8.03 1.19
C LEU A 47 0.46 9.53 0.85
N ASP A 48 -0.71 10.15 1.00
CA ASP A 48 -0.87 11.59 0.80
C ASP A 48 0.02 12.38 1.77
N ALA A 49 0.03 12.02 3.05
CA ALA A 49 0.91 12.65 4.03
C ALA A 49 2.41 12.45 3.71
N GLN A 50 2.81 11.29 3.19
CA GLN A 50 4.18 11.05 2.72
C GLN A 50 4.54 11.99 1.57
N TYR A 51 3.65 12.15 0.59
CA TYR A 51 3.88 13.00 -0.57
C TYR A 51 3.90 14.48 -0.21
N GLU A 52 3.04 14.92 0.71
CA GLU A 52 3.10 16.27 1.25
C GLU A 52 4.44 16.53 1.95
N LEU A 53 4.90 15.61 2.80
CA LEU A 53 6.18 15.74 3.50
C LEU A 53 7.37 15.78 2.52
N GLY A 54 7.30 15.02 1.42
CA GLY A 54 8.32 14.97 0.38
C GLY A 54 8.26 16.09 -0.65
N SER A 55 7.21 16.91 -0.66
CA SER A 55 6.92 17.86 -1.75
C SER A 55 7.96 18.98 -1.92
N ASP A 56 8.70 19.30 -0.86
CA ASP A 56 9.79 20.29 -0.87
C ASP A 56 11.17 19.67 -1.17
N LEU A 57 11.26 18.34 -1.29
CA LEU A 57 12.51 17.65 -1.61
C LEU A 57 12.79 17.73 -3.13
N ALA A 58 14.06 17.72 -3.49
CA ALA A 58 14.43 17.51 -4.88
C ALA A 58 13.95 16.13 -5.34
N PHE A 59 13.60 15.98 -6.62
CA PHE A 59 13.06 14.73 -7.16
C PHE A 59 13.91 13.49 -6.82
N LYS A 60 15.24 13.63 -6.81
CA LYS A 60 16.18 12.54 -6.44
C LYS A 60 16.11 12.09 -4.97
N ASP A 61 15.53 12.92 -4.10
CA ASP A 61 15.44 12.71 -2.65
C ASP A 61 13.98 12.47 -2.20
N ALA A 62 13.00 12.69 -3.07
CA ALA A 62 11.59 12.48 -2.76
C ALA A 62 11.24 10.97 -2.78
N PRO A 63 10.59 10.44 -1.73
CA PRO A 63 10.16 9.05 -1.72
C PRO A 63 8.92 8.87 -2.60
N LEU A 64 9.11 8.28 -3.78
CA LEU A 64 8.03 7.95 -4.71
C LEU A 64 7.75 6.45 -4.69
N ILE A 65 6.47 6.09 -4.69
CA ILE A 65 6.05 4.70 -4.91
C ILE A 65 6.01 4.47 -6.42
N GLY A 66 6.71 3.43 -6.88
CA GLY A 66 6.73 2.97 -8.25
C GLY A 66 6.26 1.53 -8.39
N THR A 67 5.84 1.17 -9.59
CA THR A 67 5.55 -0.23 -9.96
C THR A 67 6.52 -0.72 -11.02
N HIS A 68 6.89 -1.99 -10.92
CA HIS A 68 7.78 -2.65 -11.88
C HIS A 68 6.94 -3.32 -12.97
N ASN A 69 7.30 -3.11 -14.24
CA ASN A 69 6.51 -3.53 -15.40
C ASN A 69 5.03 -3.13 -15.29
N SER A 70 4.75 -1.83 -15.12
CA SER A 70 3.44 -1.31 -14.74
C SER A 70 2.31 -1.73 -15.69
N PHE A 71 2.58 -1.86 -16.99
CA PHE A 71 1.58 -2.29 -17.97
C PHE A 71 1.35 -3.80 -17.98
N ASN A 72 2.20 -4.58 -17.32
CA ASN A 72 2.08 -6.03 -17.26
C ASN A 72 1.01 -6.47 -16.26
N SER A 73 -0.24 -6.21 -16.63
CA SER A 73 -1.42 -6.65 -15.91
C SER A 73 -2.39 -7.35 -16.86
N VAL A 74 -3.13 -8.33 -16.34
CA VAL A 74 -4.25 -8.92 -17.09
C VAL A 74 -5.36 -7.88 -17.32
N ALA A 75 -5.47 -6.87 -16.47
CA ALA A 75 -6.41 -5.77 -16.64
C ALA A 75 -6.11 -4.90 -17.89
N GLU A 76 -4.83 -4.72 -18.23
CA GLU A 76 -4.39 -3.99 -19.44
C GLU A 76 -4.30 -4.90 -20.67
N MET A 77 -3.61 -6.04 -20.53
CA MET A 77 -3.25 -6.91 -21.66
C MET A 77 -4.31 -7.96 -22.00
N GLY A 78 -5.34 -8.07 -21.15
CA GLY A 78 -6.41 -9.05 -21.29
C GLY A 78 -6.00 -10.49 -20.94
N PRO A 79 -6.90 -11.47 -21.14
CA PRO A 79 -6.72 -12.86 -20.70
C PRO A 79 -5.62 -13.62 -21.46
N GLY A 80 -5.04 -13.03 -22.50
CA GLY A 80 -3.90 -13.60 -23.23
C GLY A 80 -2.61 -13.61 -22.39
N LEU A 81 -2.51 -12.76 -21.37
CA LEU A 81 -1.42 -12.77 -20.41
C LEU A 81 -1.73 -13.80 -19.29
N PRO A 82 -0.89 -14.83 -19.08
CA PRO A 82 -1.09 -15.74 -17.95
C PRO A 82 -0.91 -15.00 -16.62
N GLN A 83 -1.81 -15.21 -15.66
CA GLN A 83 -1.73 -14.55 -14.34
C GLN A 83 -0.40 -14.80 -13.61
N LEU A 84 0.19 -15.99 -13.74
CA LEU A 84 1.50 -16.33 -13.16
C LEU A 84 2.68 -15.57 -13.80
N LYS A 85 2.41 -14.81 -14.87
CA LYS A 85 3.35 -13.96 -15.59
C LYS A 85 2.95 -12.48 -15.52
N SER A 86 1.89 -12.16 -14.78
CA SER A 86 1.44 -10.79 -14.51
C SER A 86 2.24 -10.23 -13.34
N ASN A 87 2.71 -8.99 -13.46
CA ASN A 87 3.39 -8.27 -12.38
C ASN A 87 2.41 -7.43 -11.56
N GLN A 88 1.31 -7.02 -12.18
CA GLN A 88 0.29 -6.17 -11.56
C GLN A 88 -1.10 -6.80 -11.73
N ASP A 89 -2.01 -6.49 -10.81
CA ASP A 89 -3.43 -6.86 -10.91
C ASP A 89 -4.32 -5.72 -11.41
N ALA A 90 -3.77 -4.49 -11.47
CA ALA A 90 -4.49 -3.25 -11.75
C ALA A 90 -4.07 -2.61 -13.09
N THR A 91 -4.97 -1.83 -13.68
CA THR A 91 -4.67 -0.93 -14.81
C THR A 91 -3.69 0.17 -14.41
N LEU A 92 -3.07 0.83 -15.38
CA LEU A 92 -2.19 1.98 -15.13
C LEU A 92 -2.94 3.11 -14.41
N THR A 93 -4.19 3.36 -14.80
CA THR A 93 -5.00 4.39 -14.15
C THR A 93 -5.33 4.03 -12.72
N GLU A 94 -5.69 2.77 -12.45
CA GLU A 94 -5.92 2.31 -11.08
C GLU A 94 -4.63 2.38 -10.24
N GLN A 95 -3.46 2.06 -10.81
CA GLN A 95 -2.18 2.26 -10.11
C GLN A 95 -1.97 3.72 -9.69
N LEU A 96 -2.26 4.67 -10.58
CA LEU A 96 -2.18 6.10 -10.25
C LEU A 96 -3.21 6.51 -9.18
N ASP A 97 -4.42 5.95 -9.24
CA ASP A 97 -5.47 6.14 -8.23
C ASP A 97 -5.05 5.54 -6.88
N PHE A 98 -4.26 4.47 -6.87
CA PHE A 98 -3.66 3.87 -5.67
C PHE A 98 -2.44 4.64 -5.12
N GLY A 99 -2.16 5.83 -5.67
CA GLY A 99 -1.08 6.68 -5.20
C GLY A 99 0.29 6.35 -5.79
N VAL A 100 0.42 5.47 -6.79
CA VAL A 100 1.68 5.26 -7.51
C VAL A 100 2.08 6.53 -8.26
N ARG A 101 3.36 6.90 -8.25
CA ARG A 101 3.91 8.10 -8.89
C ARG A 101 5.09 7.84 -9.83
N GLU A 102 5.49 6.58 -9.96
CA GLU A 102 6.46 6.11 -10.96
C GLU A 102 5.90 4.88 -11.69
N LEU A 103 5.87 4.95 -13.02
CA LEU A 103 5.43 3.86 -13.88
C LEU A 103 6.60 3.40 -14.75
N GLU A 104 6.82 2.09 -14.82
CA GLU A 104 7.76 1.44 -15.71
C GLU A 104 7.02 0.84 -16.91
N LEU A 105 7.38 1.26 -18.12
CA LEU A 105 6.75 0.80 -19.36
C LEU A 105 7.78 0.11 -20.25
N ASP A 106 7.58 -1.19 -20.46
CA ASP A 106 8.32 -1.99 -21.42
C ASP A 106 7.80 -1.68 -22.84
N LEU A 107 8.70 -1.22 -23.71
CA LEU A 107 8.39 -0.88 -25.10
C LEU A 107 9.03 -1.88 -26.06
N HIS A 108 8.20 -2.46 -26.93
CA HIS A 108 8.61 -3.34 -28.01
C HIS A 108 8.25 -2.76 -29.37
N ARG A 109 8.88 -3.29 -30.41
CA ARG A 109 8.64 -2.91 -31.80
C ARG A 109 7.87 -4.03 -32.48
N GLU A 110 6.69 -3.74 -33.00
CA GLU A 110 5.88 -4.70 -33.74
C GLU A 110 5.71 -4.27 -35.21
N PRO A 111 5.77 -5.22 -36.16
CA PRO A 111 5.48 -4.94 -37.55
C PRO A 111 4.10 -4.33 -37.76
N ASN A 112 4.01 -3.26 -38.55
CA ASN A 112 2.73 -2.78 -39.03
C ASN A 112 2.21 -3.73 -40.11
N GLY A 113 0.98 -4.23 -39.94
CA GLY A 113 0.36 -5.19 -40.86
C GLY A 113 0.07 -4.65 -42.26
N ASP A 114 0.26 -3.35 -42.49
CA ASP A 114 0.12 -2.66 -43.78
C ASP A 114 1.46 -2.50 -44.53
N GLY A 115 2.56 -3.01 -43.98
CA GLY A 115 3.90 -2.93 -44.57
C GLY A 115 4.60 -1.59 -44.37
N SER A 116 4.06 -0.69 -43.53
CA SER A 116 4.75 0.51 -43.06
C SER A 116 5.77 0.18 -41.95
N ASP A 117 6.53 1.20 -41.50
CA ASP A 117 7.53 1.06 -40.43
C ASP A 117 6.90 0.51 -39.16
N ASP A 118 7.59 -0.42 -38.48
CA ASP A 118 7.13 -0.99 -37.22
C ASP A 118 6.68 0.06 -36.18
N ARG A 119 5.57 -0.22 -35.49
CA ARG A 119 5.04 0.63 -34.42
C ARG A 119 5.60 0.26 -33.05
N PRO A 120 5.76 1.23 -32.13
CA PRO A 120 5.97 0.91 -30.72
C PRO A 120 4.69 0.32 -30.12
N VAL A 121 4.84 -0.71 -29.31
CA VAL A 121 3.79 -1.28 -28.47
C VAL A 121 4.27 -1.38 -27.03
N VAL A 122 3.34 -1.28 -26.09
CA VAL A 122 3.63 -1.50 -24.67
C VAL A 122 3.26 -2.94 -24.33
N CYS A 123 4.21 -3.72 -23.82
CA CYS A 123 4.01 -5.11 -23.40
C CYS A 123 5.23 -5.59 -22.61
N HIS A 124 5.06 -6.58 -21.75
CA HIS A 124 6.17 -7.25 -21.09
C HIS A 124 6.48 -8.58 -21.79
N ALA A 125 7.69 -8.74 -22.31
CA ALA A 125 8.09 -9.95 -23.05
C ALA A 125 9.46 -10.49 -22.63
N LEU A 126 9.54 -11.82 -22.51
CA LEU A 126 10.81 -12.55 -22.54
C LEU A 126 11.12 -12.84 -24.02
N ALA A 127 11.67 -11.85 -24.73
CA ALA A 127 11.93 -11.87 -26.18
C ALA A 127 10.64 -12.02 -27.02
N ASP A 128 9.95 -10.91 -27.29
CA ASP A 128 8.72 -10.77 -28.11
C ASP A 128 7.50 -11.66 -27.74
N PHE A 129 7.69 -12.69 -26.91
CA PHE A 129 6.66 -13.53 -26.34
C PHE A 129 6.10 -12.88 -25.08
N GLY A 130 4.87 -12.36 -25.17
CA GLY A 130 4.18 -11.69 -24.08
C GLY A 130 3.37 -10.48 -24.54
N CYS A 131 3.72 -9.90 -25.69
CA CYS A 131 2.91 -8.91 -26.38
C CYS A 131 1.68 -9.63 -26.98
N VAL A 132 0.57 -9.60 -26.24
CA VAL A 132 -0.71 -10.03 -26.81
C VAL A 132 -1.09 -8.93 -27.79
N ALA A 133 -1.10 -9.24 -29.08
CA ALA A 133 -1.62 -8.31 -30.07
C ALA A 133 -3.08 -7.98 -29.68
N VAL A 134 -3.30 -6.75 -29.19
CA VAL A 134 -4.65 -6.20 -29.06
C VAL A 134 -5.17 -6.08 -30.49
N ARG A 135 -5.94 -7.08 -30.91
CA ARG A 135 -6.68 -7.03 -32.17
C ARG A 135 -7.96 -6.27 -31.90
N ASP A 136 -8.05 -5.08 -32.47
CA ASP A 136 -9.30 -4.33 -32.61
C ASP A 136 -10.37 -5.15 -33.37
#